data_AF-M6DFI8-F1
#
_entry.id   AF-M6DFI8-F1
#
_cell.length_a   1.000
_cell.length_b   1.000
_cell.length_c   1.000
_cell.angle_alpha   90.00
_cell.angle_beta   90.00
_cell.angle_gamma   90.00
#
_symmetry.space_group_name_H-M   'P 1'
#
loop_
_entity.id
_entity.type
_entity.pdbx_description
1 polymer ?
#
loop_
_entity_poly.entity_id
_entity_poly.type
_entity_poly.pdbx_seq_one_letter_code
_entity_poly.pdbx_strand_id
1 'polypeptide(L)'
;MNFFLRSFCPIRTQVLIILFLFMAFTSSYSQEAKKTAPSDSPEAKPTNTNVDPKSRAYSLRKKSWIALRYLRTSLLNFGKKADWDACLAEYAKAESSFQRGEWEPAGNQFQTLKTKLDQLAEAQAKEVFNRSDALEKDIQPKVVDLKLNTESPGRQYIPVMEKHLQIYRDTWQAAKLEREIGNQGQNLYFAKQGLLQLYKAKILLEKAKEGKLESEEKLSKNKVLETDYLTPEEVKYWDDCLEVLNESEEKNRQKEKQAIINVYQSRTGKKPGESKNSAGSANSPASVEGKK
;
A
#
# COMPACT_ATOMS: atom_id res chain seq x y z
N MET A 1 33.86 17.36 37.68
CA MET A 1 34.38 16.33 36.75
C MET A 1 33.21 15.69 36.04
N ASN A 2 33.32 15.67 34.71
CA ASN A 2 32.27 15.40 33.73
C ASN A 2 31.89 13.90 33.68
N PHE A 3 30.61 13.58 33.88
CA PHE A 3 30.09 12.23 33.65
C PHE A 3 28.87 12.17 32.70
N PHE A 4 28.62 13.24 31.94
CA PHE A 4 27.52 13.27 30.94
C PHE A 4 27.97 13.39 29.49
N LEU A 5 29.25 13.22 29.18
CA LEU A 5 29.79 13.46 27.83
C LEU A 5 30.32 12.22 27.08
N ARG A 6 30.02 10.99 27.54
CA ARG A 6 30.71 9.80 27.01
C ARG A 6 29.86 8.71 26.36
N SER A 7 28.63 8.99 25.93
CA SER A 7 27.78 7.96 25.29
C SER A 7 27.30 8.27 23.86
N PHE A 8 27.72 9.37 23.24
CA PHE A 8 27.29 9.72 21.86
C PHE A 8 28.36 9.56 20.77
N CYS A 9 29.54 9.02 21.11
CA CYS A 9 30.64 8.89 20.15
C CYS A 9 30.51 7.75 19.10
N PRO A 10 29.96 6.55 19.41
CA PRO A 10 30.01 5.44 18.43
C PRO A 10 28.94 5.58 17.32
N ILE A 11 27.84 6.30 17.58
CA ILE A 11 26.75 6.46 16.62
C ILE A 11 27.14 7.47 15.52
N ARG A 12 27.86 8.55 15.89
CA ARG A 12 28.34 9.54 14.91
C ARG A 12 29.37 8.97 13.93
N THR A 13 30.23 8.07 14.38
CA THR A 13 31.21 7.39 13.51
C THR A 13 30.54 6.35 12.60
N GLN A 14 29.54 5.62 13.09
CA GLN A 14 28.77 4.69 12.24
C GLN A 14 27.94 5.40 11.17
N VAL A 15 27.32 6.54 11.50
CA VAL A 15 26.56 7.34 10.52
C VAL A 15 27.50 7.92 9.45
N LEU A 16 28.70 8.38 9.83
CA LEU A 16 29.71 8.88 8.87
C LEU A 16 30.26 7.77 7.96
N ILE A 17 30.47 6.55 8.47
CA ILE A 17 30.91 5.41 7.66
C ILE A 17 29.82 4.97 6.67
N ILE A 18 28.55 4.98 7.08
CA ILE A 18 27.41 4.68 6.21
C ILE A 18 27.23 5.77 5.15
N LEU A 19 27.43 7.06 5.49
CA LEU A 19 27.38 8.17 4.54
C LEU A 19 28.54 8.13 3.54
N PHE A 20 29.74 7.72 3.98
CA PHE A 20 30.91 7.58 3.11
C PHE A 20 30.76 6.38 2.15
N LEU A 21 30.18 5.27 2.62
CA LEU A 21 29.81 4.13 1.76
C LEU A 21 28.72 4.51 0.74
N PHE A 22 27.75 5.37 1.10
CA PHE A 22 26.71 5.84 0.17
C PHE A 22 27.26 6.79 -0.91
N MET A 23 28.24 7.64 -0.57
CA MET A 23 28.89 8.55 -1.53
C MET A 23 29.85 7.83 -2.48
N ALA A 24 30.49 6.73 -2.05
CA ALA A 24 31.35 5.93 -2.91
C ALA A 24 30.59 5.10 -3.96
N PHE A 25 29.31 4.74 -3.70
CA PHE A 25 28.48 4.00 -4.66
C PHE A 25 27.82 4.87 -5.73
N THR A 26 27.76 6.20 -5.55
CA THR A 26 27.16 7.11 -6.54
C THR A 26 28.17 7.74 -7.50
N SER A 27 29.47 7.63 -7.24
CA SER A 27 30.53 8.18 -8.10
C SER A 27 30.87 7.33 -9.33
N SER A 28 30.39 6.09 -9.42
CA SER A 28 30.61 5.21 -10.58
C SER A 28 29.56 5.36 -11.69
N TYR A 29 28.64 6.33 -11.60
CA TYR A 29 27.59 6.56 -12.60
C TYR A 29 27.63 7.97 -13.23
N SER A 30 28.77 8.66 -13.13
CA SER A 30 28.94 10.02 -13.66
C SER A 30 30.22 10.20 -14.47
N GLN A 31 30.44 9.34 -15.45
CA GLN A 31 31.25 9.66 -16.63
C GLN A 31 30.58 9.07 -17.86
N GLU A 32 29.69 9.84 -18.50
CA GLU A 32 29.47 9.85 -19.96
C GLU A 32 28.30 10.81 -20.26
N ALA A 33 28.56 12.11 -20.15
CA ALA A 33 27.65 13.12 -20.70
C ALA A 33 28.42 14.41 -21.01
N LYS A 34 29.10 14.43 -22.15
CA LYS A 34 29.33 15.65 -22.95
C LYS A 34 29.91 15.30 -24.31
N LYS A 35 29.07 15.37 -25.35
CA LYS A 35 29.24 16.25 -26.53
C LYS A 35 28.04 16.14 -27.47
N THR A 36 27.50 17.30 -27.81
CA THR A 36 26.38 17.55 -28.73
C THR A 36 26.82 17.49 -30.20
N ALA A 37 26.21 16.58 -30.98
CA ALA A 37 25.67 16.62 -32.37
C ALA A 37 26.49 17.21 -33.55
N PRO A 38 26.12 16.99 -34.85
CA PRO A 38 25.16 16.06 -35.50
C PRO A 38 25.75 15.27 -36.71
N SER A 39 25.14 14.15 -37.12
CA SER A 39 25.19 13.66 -38.52
C SER A 39 24.15 12.57 -38.77
N ASP A 40 23.41 12.71 -39.86
CA ASP A 40 22.40 11.79 -40.38
C ASP A 40 23.00 10.43 -40.78
N SER A 41 22.46 9.34 -40.25
CA SER A 41 22.26 8.03 -40.88
C SER A 41 21.61 7.04 -39.90
N PRO A 42 20.78 6.08 -40.37
CA PRO A 42 20.10 5.14 -39.50
C PRO A 42 21.08 4.03 -39.07
N GLU A 43 21.91 4.31 -38.06
CA GLU A 43 22.69 3.26 -37.42
C GLU A 43 21.82 2.48 -36.44
N ALA A 44 21.55 1.23 -36.82
CA ALA A 44 21.04 0.21 -35.92
C ALA A 44 21.87 0.21 -34.64
N LYS A 45 21.20 0.38 -33.49
CA LYS A 45 21.81 0.23 -32.16
C LYS A 45 22.68 -1.03 -32.13
N PRO A 46 23.94 -0.96 -31.65
CA PRO A 46 24.73 -2.16 -31.44
C PRO A 46 24.07 -2.96 -30.31
N THR A 47 23.43 -4.08 -30.66
CA THR A 47 23.09 -5.13 -29.72
C THR A 47 24.40 -5.63 -29.11
N ASN A 48 24.63 -5.34 -27.84
CA ASN A 48 25.81 -5.83 -27.13
C ASN A 48 25.61 -7.34 -26.89
N THR A 49 26.00 -8.17 -27.86
CA THR A 49 25.64 -9.60 -27.96
C THR A 49 26.50 -10.54 -27.12
N ASN A 50 27.36 -10.04 -26.23
CA ASN A 50 28.26 -10.88 -25.44
C ASN A 50 27.94 -10.85 -23.94
N VAL A 51 26.65 -11.03 -23.59
CA VAL A 51 26.26 -11.30 -22.20
C VAL A 51 26.36 -12.80 -21.98
N ASP A 52 27.31 -13.21 -21.13
CA ASP A 52 27.44 -14.59 -20.67
C ASP A 52 26.05 -15.19 -20.30
N PRO A 53 25.66 -16.35 -20.87
CA PRO A 53 24.35 -16.95 -20.64
C PRO A 53 23.99 -17.11 -19.16
N LYS A 54 24.98 -17.41 -18.32
CA LYS A 54 24.80 -17.54 -16.88
C LYS A 54 24.45 -16.19 -16.25
N SER A 55 25.23 -15.13 -16.49
CA SER A 55 24.95 -13.78 -16.01
C SER A 55 23.56 -13.27 -16.42
N ARG A 56 23.19 -13.50 -17.69
CA ARG A 56 21.83 -13.19 -18.20
C ARG A 56 20.75 -13.94 -17.41
N ALA A 57 20.92 -15.24 -17.21
CA ALA A 57 19.96 -16.06 -16.46
C ALA A 57 19.80 -15.60 -15.00
N TYR A 58 20.89 -15.24 -14.31
CA TYR A 58 20.84 -14.69 -12.94
C TYR A 58 20.05 -13.36 -12.88
N SER A 59 20.30 -12.47 -13.83
CA SER A 59 19.60 -11.17 -13.91
C SER A 59 18.10 -11.38 -14.13
N LEU A 60 17.73 -12.23 -15.08
CA LEU A 60 16.34 -12.52 -15.39
C LEU A 60 15.61 -13.27 -14.27
N ARG A 61 16.29 -14.20 -13.58
CA ARG A 61 15.78 -14.85 -12.38
C ARG A 61 15.38 -13.83 -11.31
N LYS A 62 16.31 -12.92 -10.97
CA LYS A 62 16.06 -11.86 -9.97
C LYS A 62 14.90 -10.96 -10.38
N LYS A 63 14.89 -10.51 -11.64
CA LYS A 63 13.83 -9.63 -12.17
C LYS A 63 12.45 -10.31 -12.17
N SER A 64 12.38 -11.59 -12.55
CA SER A 64 11.14 -12.37 -12.56
C SER A 64 10.61 -12.59 -11.15
N TRP A 65 11.49 -12.89 -10.19
CA TRP A 65 11.12 -13.04 -8.78
C TRP A 65 10.53 -11.76 -8.18
N ILE A 66 11.15 -10.61 -8.44
CA ILE A 66 10.66 -9.31 -7.96
C ILE A 66 9.27 -9.02 -8.55
N ALA A 67 9.07 -9.25 -9.84
CA ALA A 67 7.77 -9.05 -10.47
C ALA A 67 6.68 -9.98 -9.89
N LEU A 68 7.00 -11.26 -9.64
CA LEU A 68 6.09 -12.19 -8.96
C LEU A 68 5.70 -11.69 -7.57
N ARG A 69 6.66 -11.19 -6.77
CA ARG A 69 6.37 -10.66 -5.44
C ARG A 69 5.30 -9.58 -5.48
N TYR A 70 5.44 -8.59 -6.36
CA TYR A 70 4.49 -7.47 -6.44
C TYR A 70 3.12 -7.86 -6.97
N LEU A 71 3.06 -8.88 -7.84
CA LEU A 71 1.82 -9.39 -8.42
C LEU A 71 1.06 -10.34 -7.49
N ARG A 72 1.74 -11.03 -6.58
CA ARG A 72 1.15 -12.08 -5.74
C ARG A 72 -0.15 -11.63 -5.07
N THR A 73 -0.09 -10.57 -4.26
CA THR A 73 -1.26 -10.13 -3.50
C THR A 73 -2.36 -9.61 -4.42
N SER A 74 -2.02 -8.90 -5.50
CA SER A 74 -3.04 -8.41 -6.45
C SER A 74 -3.78 -9.55 -7.10
N LEU A 75 -3.06 -10.52 -7.66
CA LEU A 75 -3.70 -11.63 -8.36
C LEU A 75 -4.60 -12.42 -7.40
N LEU A 76 -4.14 -12.67 -6.18
CA LEU A 76 -4.91 -13.42 -5.18
C LEU A 76 -6.15 -12.64 -4.71
N ASN A 77 -6.01 -11.36 -4.38
CA ASN A 77 -7.16 -10.55 -3.98
C ASN A 77 -8.17 -10.45 -5.12
N PHE A 78 -7.74 -10.24 -6.36
CA PHE A 78 -8.65 -10.08 -7.51
C PHE A 78 -9.11 -11.39 -8.16
N GLY A 79 -9.04 -12.52 -7.44
CA GLY A 79 -9.61 -13.80 -7.90
C GLY A 79 -8.84 -14.46 -9.04
N LYS A 80 -7.66 -13.93 -9.40
CA LYS A 80 -6.77 -14.43 -10.45
C LYS A 80 -5.79 -15.47 -9.91
N LYS A 81 -6.25 -16.37 -9.04
CA LYS A 81 -5.43 -17.42 -8.44
C LYS A 81 -4.83 -18.35 -9.51
N ALA A 82 -5.61 -18.68 -10.55
CA ALA A 82 -5.12 -19.51 -11.66
C ALA A 82 -3.93 -18.85 -12.40
N ASP A 83 -3.99 -17.54 -12.63
CA ASP A 83 -2.90 -16.79 -13.27
C ASP A 83 -1.64 -16.80 -12.37
N TRP A 84 -1.82 -16.59 -11.06
CA TRP A 84 -0.73 -16.67 -10.09
C TRP A 84 -0.07 -18.05 -10.08
N ASP A 85 -0.87 -19.13 -9.97
CA ASP A 85 -0.37 -20.50 -9.92
C ASP A 85 0.36 -20.86 -11.23
N ALA A 86 -0.14 -20.41 -12.39
CA ALA A 86 0.51 -20.61 -13.68
C ALA A 86 1.87 -19.90 -13.76
N CYS A 87 1.93 -18.62 -13.37
CA CYS A 87 3.20 -17.89 -13.34
C CYS A 87 4.20 -18.49 -12.35
N LEU A 88 3.74 -18.99 -11.20
CA LEU A 88 4.60 -19.65 -10.22
C LEU A 88 5.13 -21.00 -10.73
N ALA A 89 4.31 -21.77 -11.44
CA ALA A 89 4.72 -23.02 -12.07
C ALA A 89 5.76 -22.78 -13.19
N GLU A 90 5.56 -21.75 -14.02
CA GLU A 90 6.53 -21.32 -15.04
C GLU A 90 7.86 -20.91 -14.40
N TYR A 91 7.82 -20.17 -13.28
CA TYR A 91 9.02 -19.81 -12.53
C TYR A 91 9.73 -21.03 -11.97
N ALA A 92 9.00 -21.97 -11.37
CA ALA A 92 9.58 -23.20 -10.83
C ALA A 92 10.24 -24.06 -11.92
N LYS A 93 9.63 -24.12 -13.11
CA LYS A 93 10.22 -24.79 -14.29
C LYS A 93 11.54 -24.11 -14.71
N ALA A 94 11.55 -22.78 -14.80
CA ALA A 94 12.76 -22.00 -15.12
C ALA A 94 13.86 -22.18 -14.07
N GLU A 95 13.49 -22.17 -12.79
CA GLU A 95 14.38 -22.38 -11.65
C GLU A 95 14.99 -23.80 -11.68
N SER A 96 14.23 -24.82 -12.05
CA SER A 96 14.74 -26.19 -12.19
C SER A 96 15.83 -26.28 -13.26
N SER A 97 15.60 -25.70 -14.44
CA SER A 97 16.61 -25.62 -15.52
C SER A 97 17.85 -24.84 -15.07
N PHE A 98 17.64 -23.73 -14.34
CA PHE A 98 18.71 -22.91 -13.79
C PHE A 98 19.60 -23.69 -12.81
N GLN A 99 19.00 -24.48 -11.91
CA GLN A 99 19.72 -25.30 -10.94
C GLN A 99 20.50 -26.45 -11.58
N ARG A 100 20.03 -26.97 -12.73
CA ARG A 100 20.78 -27.96 -13.54
C ARG A 100 21.95 -27.36 -14.33
N GLY A 101 22.15 -26.04 -14.27
CA GLY A 101 23.19 -25.36 -15.04
C GLY A 101 22.85 -25.17 -16.52
N GLU A 102 21.59 -25.39 -16.90
CA GLU A 102 21.06 -25.16 -18.25
C GLU A 102 20.80 -23.65 -18.44
N TRP A 103 21.87 -22.85 -18.43
CA TRP A 103 21.77 -21.38 -18.32
C TRP A 103 20.99 -20.74 -19.48
N GLU A 104 21.22 -21.19 -20.70
CA GLU A 104 20.55 -20.64 -21.88
C GLU A 104 19.05 -21.02 -21.93
N PRO A 105 18.66 -22.30 -21.77
CA PRO A 105 17.25 -22.67 -21.59
C PRO A 105 16.57 -21.94 -20.42
N ALA A 106 17.22 -21.86 -19.26
CA ALA A 106 16.69 -21.15 -18.10
C ALA A 106 16.51 -19.65 -18.37
N GLY A 107 17.50 -19.01 -19.01
CA GLY A 107 17.43 -17.61 -19.40
C GLY A 107 16.25 -17.32 -20.34
N ASN A 108 16.01 -18.18 -21.33
CA ASN A 108 14.88 -18.04 -22.25
C ASN A 108 13.53 -18.25 -21.55
N GLN A 109 13.45 -19.22 -20.63
CA GLN A 109 12.25 -19.45 -19.81
C GLN A 109 11.96 -18.26 -18.90
N PHE A 110 12.96 -17.73 -18.19
CA PHE A 110 12.80 -16.52 -17.37
C PHE A 110 12.46 -15.28 -18.21
N GLN A 111 13.00 -15.13 -19.42
CA GLN A 111 12.65 -14.00 -20.29
C GLN A 111 11.18 -14.06 -20.72
N THR A 112 10.70 -15.25 -21.08
CA THR A 112 9.30 -15.48 -21.46
C THR A 112 8.38 -15.15 -20.30
N LEU A 113 8.68 -15.71 -19.11
CA LEU A 113 7.94 -15.43 -17.89
C LEU A 113 7.98 -13.94 -17.54
N LYS A 114 9.15 -13.29 -17.61
CA LYS A 114 9.27 -11.86 -17.29
C LYS A 114 8.39 -11.00 -18.19
N THR A 115 8.33 -11.32 -19.48
CA THR A 115 7.48 -10.61 -20.45
C THR A 115 6.00 -10.73 -20.07
N LYS A 116 5.56 -11.93 -19.70
CA LYS A 116 4.19 -12.18 -19.20
C LYS A 116 3.91 -11.44 -17.90
N LEU A 117 4.84 -11.47 -16.94
CA LEU A 117 4.72 -10.74 -15.67
C LEU A 117 4.66 -9.22 -15.88
N ASP A 118 5.41 -8.68 -16.84
CA ASP A 118 5.35 -7.26 -17.17
C ASP A 118 4.00 -6.84 -17.74
N GLN A 119 3.41 -7.65 -18.62
CA GLN A 119 2.07 -7.41 -19.14
C GLN A 119 1.01 -7.44 -18.03
N LEU A 120 1.09 -8.40 -17.11
CA LEU A 120 0.20 -8.48 -15.96
C LEU A 120 0.37 -7.28 -15.02
N ALA A 121 1.62 -6.88 -14.75
CA ALA A 121 1.93 -5.75 -13.89
C ALA A 121 1.46 -4.43 -14.50
N GLU A 122 1.66 -4.23 -15.81
CA GLU A 122 1.17 -3.05 -16.52
C GLU A 122 -0.36 -2.98 -16.52
N ALA A 123 -1.05 -4.10 -16.77
CA ALA A 123 -2.51 -4.15 -16.74
C ALA A 123 -3.06 -3.78 -15.36
N GLN A 124 -2.47 -4.33 -14.30
CA GLN A 124 -2.85 -4.00 -12.92
C GLN A 124 -2.52 -2.54 -12.57
N ALA A 125 -1.34 -2.05 -12.95
CA ALA A 125 -0.93 -0.68 -12.69
C ALA A 125 -1.90 0.31 -13.36
N LYS A 126 -2.32 0.05 -14.60
CA LYS A 126 -3.32 0.87 -15.30
C LYS A 126 -4.63 0.97 -14.52
N GLU A 127 -5.09 -0.13 -13.95
CA GLU A 127 -6.30 -0.12 -13.12
C GLU A 127 -6.12 0.71 -11.84
N VAL A 128 -4.97 0.55 -11.17
CA VAL A 128 -4.62 1.31 -9.97
C VAL A 128 -4.52 2.81 -10.28
N PHE A 129 -3.95 3.20 -11.43
CA PHE A 129 -3.90 4.59 -11.87
C PHE A 129 -5.29 5.16 -12.12
N ASN A 130 -6.16 4.45 -12.85
CA ASN A 130 -7.53 4.91 -13.08
C ASN A 130 -8.30 5.15 -11.77
N ARG A 131 -8.11 4.27 -10.78
CA ARG A 131 -8.70 4.42 -9.44
C ARG A 131 -8.11 5.61 -8.69
N SER A 132 -6.79 5.79 -8.80
CA SER A 132 -6.08 6.91 -8.18
C SER A 132 -6.56 8.25 -8.75
N ASP A 133 -6.67 8.37 -10.07
CA ASP A 133 -7.13 9.57 -10.75
C ASP A 133 -8.58 9.92 -10.36
N ALA A 134 -9.47 8.92 -10.29
CA ALA A 134 -10.85 9.12 -9.86
C ALA A 134 -10.92 9.60 -8.39
N LEU A 135 -10.12 8.98 -7.52
CA LEU A 135 -10.11 9.28 -6.11
C LEU A 135 -9.45 10.63 -5.78
N GLU A 136 -8.37 11.01 -6.48
CA GLU A 136 -7.76 12.34 -6.36
C GLU A 136 -8.75 13.44 -6.77
N LYS A 137 -9.46 13.26 -7.89
CA LYS A 137 -10.48 14.21 -8.36
C LYS A 137 -11.64 14.36 -7.38
N ASP A 138 -11.96 13.32 -6.61
CA ASP A 138 -12.97 13.39 -5.56
C ASP A 138 -12.48 14.08 -4.28
N ILE A 139 -11.24 13.80 -3.85
CA ILE A 139 -10.69 14.29 -2.58
C ILE A 139 -10.22 15.74 -2.68
N GLN A 140 -9.49 16.10 -3.75
CA GLN A 140 -8.78 17.38 -3.84
C GLN A 140 -9.73 18.59 -3.71
N PRO A 141 -10.89 18.67 -4.40
CA PRO A 141 -11.83 19.78 -4.23
C PRO A 141 -12.36 19.87 -2.80
N LYS A 142 -12.71 18.73 -2.19
CA LYS A 142 -13.27 18.68 -0.83
C LYS A 142 -12.27 19.14 0.24
N VAL A 143 -10.98 18.85 0.06
CA VAL A 143 -9.92 19.36 0.94
C VAL A 143 -9.74 20.87 0.77
N VAL A 144 -9.89 21.39 -0.44
CA VAL A 144 -9.88 22.85 -0.69
C VAL A 144 -11.09 23.52 -0.03
N ASP A 145 -12.28 22.98 -0.20
CA ASP A 145 -13.50 23.51 0.42
C ASP A 145 -13.38 23.53 1.96
N LEU A 146 -12.84 22.46 2.56
CA LEU A 146 -12.58 22.38 4.00
C LEU A 146 -11.59 23.44 4.50
N LYS A 147 -10.64 23.86 3.66
CA LYS A 147 -9.71 24.96 4.00
C LYS A 147 -10.37 26.32 3.97
N LEU A 148 -11.23 26.55 2.98
CA LEU A 148 -11.93 27.82 2.80
C LEU A 148 -12.97 28.03 3.91
N ASN A 149 -13.60 26.96 4.38
CA ASN A 149 -14.55 27.02 5.49
C ASN A 149 -13.83 26.93 6.86
N THR A 150 -13.52 28.09 7.43
CA THR A 150 -12.79 28.20 8.70
C THR A 150 -13.53 27.63 9.92
N GLU A 151 -14.84 27.47 9.83
CA GLU A 151 -15.69 26.95 10.91
C GLU A 151 -15.97 25.44 10.76
N SER A 152 -15.50 24.80 9.68
CA SER A 152 -15.83 23.41 9.43
C SER A 152 -15.26 22.47 10.51
N PRO A 153 -16.06 21.54 11.06
CA PRO A 153 -15.53 20.44 11.85
C PRO A 153 -14.50 19.65 11.00
N GLY A 154 -13.43 19.19 11.64
CA GLY A 154 -12.40 18.38 10.97
C GLY A 154 -11.26 19.17 10.33
N ARG A 155 -11.23 20.50 10.44
CA ARG A 155 -10.11 21.35 9.98
C ARG A 155 -8.75 20.89 10.51
N GLN A 156 -8.71 20.31 11.72
CA GLN A 156 -7.48 19.75 12.30
C GLN A 156 -6.82 18.64 11.45
N TYR A 157 -7.58 17.98 10.57
CA TYR A 157 -7.06 16.91 9.71
C TYR A 157 -6.41 17.42 8.42
N ILE A 158 -6.64 18.69 8.04
CA ILE A 158 -6.16 19.26 6.77
C ILE A 158 -4.66 19.06 6.56
N PRO A 159 -3.77 19.42 7.52
CA PRO A 159 -2.33 19.27 7.29
C PRO A 159 -1.91 17.83 7.03
N VAL A 160 -2.61 16.87 7.64
CA VAL A 160 -2.34 15.43 7.46
C VAL A 160 -2.86 14.95 6.11
N MET A 161 -4.05 15.40 5.69
CA MET A 161 -4.59 15.10 4.36
C MET A 161 -3.71 15.65 3.24
N GLU A 162 -3.23 16.89 3.38
CA GLU A 162 -2.30 17.51 2.41
C GLU A 162 -1.00 16.74 2.31
N LYS A 163 -0.47 16.29 3.45
CA LYS A 163 0.72 15.44 3.46
C LYS A 163 0.50 14.15 2.67
N HIS A 164 -0.64 13.48 2.84
CA HIS A 164 -0.96 12.28 2.06
C HIS A 164 -1.11 12.58 0.57
N LEU A 165 -1.76 13.69 0.20
CA LEU A 165 -1.88 14.13 -1.19
C LEU A 165 -0.51 14.46 -1.81
N GLN A 166 0.40 15.05 -1.04
CA GLN A 166 1.76 15.30 -1.52
C GLN A 166 2.54 14.00 -1.73
N ILE A 167 2.52 13.07 -0.76
CA ILE A 167 3.19 11.77 -0.89
C ILE A 167 2.61 11.00 -2.08
N TYR A 168 1.30 11.07 -2.31
CA TYR A 168 0.66 10.50 -3.50
C TYR A 168 1.30 11.04 -4.79
N ARG A 169 1.44 12.36 -4.95
CA ARG A 169 2.05 12.98 -6.14
C ARG A 169 3.49 12.54 -6.36
N ASP A 170 4.29 12.53 -5.30
CA ASP A 170 5.69 12.12 -5.37
C ASP A 170 5.80 10.63 -5.79
N THR A 171 4.93 9.79 -5.23
CA THR A 171 4.90 8.36 -5.53
C THR A 171 4.36 8.08 -6.94
N TRP A 172 3.38 8.85 -7.41
CA TRP A 172 2.85 8.77 -8.77
C TRP A 172 3.93 9.13 -9.80
N GLN A 173 4.72 10.17 -9.53
CA GLN A 173 5.88 10.53 -10.37
C GLN A 173 6.93 9.42 -10.39
N ALA A 174 7.25 8.81 -9.24
CA ALA A 174 8.14 7.66 -9.17
C ALA A 174 7.61 6.46 -10.00
N ALA A 175 6.32 6.17 -9.91
CA ALA A 175 5.69 5.11 -10.70
C ALA A 175 5.82 5.36 -12.22
N LYS A 176 5.62 6.62 -12.65
CA LYS A 176 5.79 7.03 -14.05
C LYS A 176 7.22 6.82 -14.53
N LEU A 177 8.23 7.21 -13.74
CA LEU A 177 9.64 7.01 -14.08
C LEU A 177 9.99 5.52 -14.24
N GLU A 178 9.53 4.67 -13.32
CA GLU A 178 9.73 3.22 -13.40
C GLU A 178 9.06 2.61 -14.64
N ARG A 179 7.89 3.13 -15.03
CA ARG A 179 7.19 2.73 -16.26
C ARG A 179 8.02 3.06 -17.50
N GLU A 180 8.58 4.26 -17.56
CA GLU A 180 9.38 4.75 -18.71
C GLU A 180 10.66 3.94 -18.91
N ILE A 181 11.30 3.47 -17.83
CA ILE A 181 12.48 2.58 -17.91
C ILE A 181 12.13 1.09 -18.06
N GLY A 182 10.84 0.75 -18.19
CA GLY A 182 10.36 -0.62 -18.43
C GLY A 182 10.31 -1.52 -17.18
N ASN A 183 10.38 -0.96 -15.97
CA ASN A 183 10.30 -1.72 -14.73
C ASN A 183 8.85 -1.84 -14.23
N GLN A 184 8.05 -2.66 -14.91
CA GLN A 184 6.61 -2.73 -14.66
C GLN A 184 6.24 -3.23 -13.24
N GLY A 185 7.07 -4.11 -12.66
CA GLY A 185 6.87 -4.56 -11.27
C GLY A 185 7.00 -3.42 -10.26
N GLN A 186 8.05 -2.60 -10.37
CA GLN A 186 8.26 -1.46 -9.48
C GLN A 186 7.25 -0.33 -9.74
N ASN A 187 6.88 -0.10 -11.00
CA ASN A 187 5.77 0.77 -11.38
C ASN A 187 4.49 0.39 -10.62
N LEU A 188 4.07 -0.89 -10.69
CA LEU A 188 2.89 -1.38 -9.96
C LEU A 188 3.01 -1.13 -8.45
N TYR A 189 4.18 -1.39 -7.86
CA TYR A 189 4.41 -1.14 -6.44
C TYR A 189 4.17 0.33 -6.07
N PHE A 190 4.78 1.27 -6.80
CA PHE A 190 4.58 2.70 -6.52
C PHE A 190 3.15 3.15 -6.81
N ALA A 191 2.51 2.66 -7.87
CA ALA A 191 1.10 2.94 -8.14
C ALA A 191 0.22 2.57 -6.94
N LYS A 192 0.41 1.37 -6.36
CA LYS A 192 -0.30 0.93 -5.14
C LYS A 192 0.00 1.82 -3.94
N GLN A 193 1.27 2.18 -3.72
CA GLN A 193 1.65 3.06 -2.61
C GLN A 193 1.01 4.45 -2.75
N GLY A 194 0.89 4.98 -3.97
CA GLY A 194 0.14 6.20 -4.26
C GLY A 194 -1.33 6.06 -3.88
N LEU A 195 -2.00 5.02 -4.37
CA LEU A 195 -3.42 4.76 -4.07
C LEU A 195 -3.66 4.61 -2.56
N LEU A 196 -2.74 3.98 -1.82
CA LEU A 196 -2.82 3.89 -0.36
C LEU A 196 -2.87 5.27 0.32
N GLN A 197 -2.07 6.23 -0.14
CA GLN A 197 -2.09 7.58 0.42
C GLN A 197 -3.42 8.29 0.15
N LEU A 198 -3.99 8.09 -1.04
CA LEU A 198 -5.30 8.64 -1.35
C LEU A 198 -6.39 8.04 -0.46
N TYR A 199 -6.38 6.73 -0.17
CA TYR A 199 -7.32 6.15 0.78
C TYR A 199 -7.13 6.71 2.20
N LYS A 200 -5.88 6.92 2.65
CA LYS A 200 -5.62 7.57 3.95
C LYS A 200 -6.19 8.99 3.99
N ALA A 201 -6.04 9.76 2.91
CA ALA A 201 -6.66 11.08 2.79
C ALA A 201 -8.20 11.00 2.80
N LYS A 202 -8.80 10.04 2.07
CA LYS A 202 -10.25 9.79 2.08
C LYS A 202 -10.77 9.48 3.48
N ILE A 203 -10.12 8.57 4.20
CA ILE A 203 -10.51 8.18 5.56
C ILE A 203 -10.51 9.39 6.50
N LEU A 204 -9.48 10.24 6.41
CA LEU A 204 -9.42 11.49 7.18
C LEU A 204 -10.52 12.48 6.80
N LEU A 205 -10.87 12.55 5.51
CA LEU A 205 -11.94 13.40 5.01
C LEU A 205 -13.32 12.93 5.53
N GLU A 206 -13.58 11.62 5.54
CA GLU A 206 -14.81 11.09 6.11
C GLU A 206 -14.86 11.28 7.64
N LYS A 207 -13.73 11.08 8.33
CA LYS A 207 -13.59 11.43 9.77
C LYS A 207 -13.83 12.92 10.04
N ALA A 208 -13.46 13.80 9.11
CA ALA A 208 -13.69 15.23 9.25
C ALA A 208 -15.19 15.58 9.25
N LYS A 209 -15.99 14.92 8.40
CA LYS A 209 -17.46 15.09 8.35
C LYS A 209 -18.15 14.65 9.63
N GLU A 210 -17.61 13.60 10.26
CA GLU A 210 -18.11 13.06 11.52
C GLU A 210 -17.81 13.95 12.73
N GLY A 211 -16.81 14.83 12.65
CA GLY A 211 -16.47 15.74 13.76
C GLY A 211 -16.09 15.00 15.05
N LYS A 212 -16.53 15.51 16.20
CA LYS A 212 -16.29 14.91 17.52
C LYS A 212 -17.40 13.90 17.89
N LEU A 213 -17.65 12.92 17.01
CA LEU A 213 -18.54 11.81 17.35
C LEU A 213 -18.04 11.07 18.60
N GLU A 214 -18.95 10.89 19.56
CA GLU A 214 -18.71 10.14 20.79
C GLU A 214 -18.45 8.66 20.52
N SER A 215 -17.72 8.01 21.43
CA SER A 215 -17.28 6.62 21.25
C SER A 215 -18.43 5.63 21.05
N GLU A 216 -19.53 5.78 21.79
CA GLU A 216 -20.74 4.95 21.66
C GLU A 216 -21.39 5.12 20.28
N GLU A 217 -21.45 6.35 19.76
CA GLU A 217 -22.06 6.63 18.48
C GLU A 217 -21.20 6.13 17.31
N LYS A 218 -19.86 6.16 17.45
CA LYS A 218 -18.96 5.50 16.50
C LYS A 218 -19.14 4.00 16.49
N LEU A 219 -19.30 3.39 17.67
CA LEU A 219 -19.53 1.95 17.79
C LEU A 219 -20.86 1.54 17.18
N SER A 220 -21.94 2.28 17.45
CA SER A 220 -23.27 1.97 16.90
C SER A 220 -23.32 2.13 15.37
N LYS A 221 -22.55 3.07 14.82
CA LYS A 221 -22.40 3.27 13.37
C LYS A 221 -21.36 2.36 12.71
N ASN A 222 -20.69 1.50 13.48
CA ASN A 222 -19.59 0.65 12.99
C ASN A 222 -18.48 1.46 12.30
N LYS A 223 -18.04 2.57 12.91
CA LYS A 223 -17.04 3.53 12.41
C LYS A 223 -15.77 3.52 13.26
N VAL A 224 -15.30 2.32 13.58
CA VAL A 224 -14.30 2.10 14.62
C VAL A 224 -12.94 1.77 14.01
N LEU A 225 -12.93 1.04 12.90
CA LEU A 225 -11.74 0.74 12.12
C LEU A 225 -11.56 1.75 10.99
N GLU A 226 -10.34 1.89 10.50
CA GLU A 226 -10.05 2.77 9.35
C GLU A 226 -10.78 2.32 8.08
N THR A 227 -10.90 1.01 7.88
CA THR A 227 -11.58 0.40 6.73
C THR A 227 -13.09 0.60 6.76
N ASP A 228 -13.68 0.98 7.90
CA ASP A 228 -15.13 1.25 8.00
C ASP A 228 -15.57 2.50 7.23
N TYR A 229 -14.60 3.34 6.84
CA TYR A 229 -14.80 4.53 6.01
C TYR A 229 -14.65 4.24 4.51
N LEU A 230 -14.40 2.98 4.15
CA LEU A 230 -14.24 2.52 2.78
C LEU A 230 -15.40 1.60 2.40
N THR A 231 -15.75 1.59 1.12
CA THR A 231 -16.67 0.58 0.57
C THR A 231 -16.00 -0.80 0.55
N PRO A 232 -16.75 -1.92 0.50
CA PRO A 232 -16.17 -3.27 0.43
C PRO A 232 -15.17 -3.43 -0.73
N GLU A 233 -15.48 -2.86 -1.89
CA GLU A 233 -14.60 -2.84 -3.04
C GLU A 233 -13.31 -2.07 -2.74
N GLU A 234 -13.39 -0.92 -2.08
CA GLU A 234 -12.22 -0.12 -1.72
C GLU A 234 -11.36 -0.79 -0.64
N VAL A 235 -11.97 -1.47 0.33
CA VAL A 235 -11.25 -2.27 1.34
C VAL A 235 -10.38 -3.33 0.66
N LYS A 236 -10.85 -3.92 -0.43
CA LYS A 236 -10.08 -4.89 -1.19
C LYS A 236 -8.82 -4.29 -1.84
N TYR A 237 -8.89 -3.07 -2.37
CA TYR A 237 -7.71 -2.34 -2.87
C TYR A 237 -6.82 -1.86 -1.74
N TRP A 238 -7.40 -1.43 -0.62
CA TRP A 238 -6.65 -1.07 0.58
C TRP A 238 -5.77 -2.24 1.03
N ASP A 239 -6.34 -3.44 1.16
CA ASP A 239 -5.63 -4.66 1.52
C ASP A 239 -4.55 -5.02 0.48
N ASP A 240 -4.85 -4.89 -0.83
CA ASP A 240 -3.84 -5.10 -1.88
C ASP A 240 -2.67 -4.11 -1.79
N CYS A 241 -2.95 -2.84 -1.50
CA CYS A 241 -1.91 -1.82 -1.34
C CYS A 241 -1.03 -2.07 -0.10
N LEU A 242 -1.56 -2.74 0.92
CA LEU A 242 -0.81 -3.19 2.10
C LEU A 242 -0.11 -4.55 1.88
N GLU A 243 -0.22 -5.13 0.69
CA GLU A 243 0.30 -6.45 0.34
C GLU A 243 -0.27 -7.60 1.20
N VAL A 244 -1.49 -7.44 1.75
CA VAL A 244 -2.19 -8.47 2.55
C VAL A 244 -3.39 -9.09 1.81
N LEU A 245 -3.73 -10.32 2.18
CA LEU A 245 -4.86 -11.03 1.59
C LEU A 245 -6.18 -10.58 2.22
N ASN A 246 -7.10 -10.08 1.40
CA ASN A 246 -8.37 -9.51 1.84
C ASN A 246 -9.22 -10.50 2.63
N GLU A 247 -9.30 -11.77 2.21
CA GLU A 247 -10.09 -12.78 2.93
C GLU A 247 -9.54 -13.06 4.34
N SER A 248 -8.21 -13.06 4.49
CA SER A 248 -7.57 -13.24 5.79
C SER A 248 -7.79 -12.02 6.67
N GLU A 249 -7.62 -10.83 6.09
CA GLU A 249 -7.70 -9.57 6.83
C GLU A 249 -9.15 -9.23 7.23
N GLU A 250 -10.13 -9.65 6.45
CA GLU A 250 -11.54 -9.51 6.82
C GLU A 250 -11.89 -10.28 8.09
N LYS A 251 -11.35 -11.50 8.25
CA LYS A 251 -11.50 -12.28 9.49
C LYS A 251 -10.85 -11.56 10.68
N ASN A 252 -9.73 -10.86 10.47
CA ASN A 252 -9.07 -10.08 11.50
C ASN A 252 -9.91 -8.85 11.90
N ARG A 253 -10.42 -8.10 10.92
CA ARG A 253 -11.31 -6.96 11.15
C ARG A 253 -12.56 -7.35 11.93
N GLN A 254 -13.19 -8.48 11.61
CA GLN A 254 -14.35 -8.99 12.35
C GLN A 254 -14.02 -9.31 13.81
N LYS A 255 -12.88 -9.96 14.06
CA LYS A 255 -12.40 -10.24 15.42
C LYS A 255 -12.10 -8.96 16.20
N GLU A 256 -11.44 -7.99 15.56
CA GLU A 256 -11.12 -6.71 16.18
C GLU A 256 -12.39 -5.93 16.54
N LYS A 257 -13.37 -5.85 15.63
CA LYS A 257 -14.68 -5.25 15.92
C LYS A 257 -15.36 -5.90 17.10
N GLN A 258 -15.40 -7.24 17.14
CA GLN A 258 -16.01 -7.95 18.26
C GLN A 258 -15.27 -7.70 19.58
N ALA A 259 -13.94 -7.64 19.55
CA ALA A 259 -13.14 -7.32 20.72
C ALA A 259 -13.46 -5.92 21.25
N ILE A 260 -13.59 -4.92 20.37
CA ILE A 260 -13.93 -3.55 20.77
C ILE A 260 -15.35 -3.50 21.35
N ILE A 261 -16.31 -4.18 20.74
CA ILE A 261 -17.69 -4.29 21.26
C ILE A 261 -17.68 -4.91 22.67
N ASN A 262 -16.94 -6.00 22.87
CA ASN A 262 -16.85 -6.67 24.17
C ASN A 262 -16.23 -5.76 25.25
N VAL A 263 -15.19 -4.98 24.89
CA VAL A 263 -14.58 -4.00 25.81
C VAL A 263 -15.54 -2.87 26.16
N TYR A 264 -16.34 -2.40 25.20
CA TYR A 264 -17.35 -1.39 25.48
C TYR A 264 -18.45 -1.94 26.40
N GLN A 265 -18.95 -3.15 26.12
CA GLN A 265 -19.97 -3.82 26.93
C GLN A 265 -19.49 -4.07 28.36
N SER A 266 -18.26 -4.52 28.56
CA SER A 266 -17.73 -4.77 29.91
C SER A 266 -17.59 -3.49 30.74
N ARG A 267 -17.35 -2.34 30.10
CA ARG A 267 -17.23 -1.04 30.77
C ARG A 267 -18.58 -0.38 31.07
N THR A 268 -19.57 -0.56 30.19
CA THR A 268 -20.84 0.18 30.25
C THR A 268 -22.03 -0.68 30.68
N GLY A 269 -21.89 -2.01 30.67
CA GLY A 269 -22.96 -2.96 30.93
C GLY A 269 -24.02 -3.03 29.82
N LYS A 270 -23.81 -2.38 28.66
CA LYS A 270 -24.80 -2.29 27.56
C LYS A 270 -24.15 -2.61 26.23
N LYS A 271 -24.91 -3.19 25.29
CA LYS A 271 -24.44 -3.32 23.90
C LYS A 271 -24.52 -1.95 23.21
N PRO A 272 -23.57 -1.62 22.30
CA PRO A 272 -23.66 -0.38 21.54
C PRO A 272 -24.99 -0.30 20.79
N GLY A 273 -25.74 0.78 20.97
CA GLY A 273 -27.05 1.00 20.33
C GLY A 273 -28.28 0.53 21.13
N GLU A 274 -28.13 -0.05 22.32
CA GLU A 274 -29.28 -0.44 23.18
C GLU A 274 -29.87 0.73 24.00
N SER A 275 -29.36 1.95 23.83
CA SER A 275 -29.73 3.13 24.62
C SER A 275 -30.79 4.00 23.93
N LYS A 276 -32.03 3.46 23.83
CA LYS A 276 -33.33 4.18 23.90
C LYS A 276 -34.47 3.21 23.55
N ASN A 277 -34.92 2.40 24.52
CA ASN A 277 -36.32 1.94 24.68
C ASN A 277 -36.50 1.00 25.90
N SER A 278 -35.90 1.33 27.04
CA SER A 278 -36.19 0.64 28.30
C SER A 278 -36.31 1.59 29.49
N ALA A 279 -36.89 2.78 29.26
CA ALA A 279 -37.42 3.63 30.33
C ALA A 279 -38.95 3.48 30.31
N GLY A 280 -39.43 2.38 30.89
CA GLY A 280 -40.86 2.06 30.85
C GLY A 280 -41.21 0.75 31.55
N SER A 281 -40.59 0.46 32.70
CA SER A 281 -41.18 -0.47 33.67
C SER A 281 -40.65 -0.14 35.06
N ALA A 282 -40.90 1.10 35.49
CA ALA A 282 -40.97 1.38 36.91
C ALA A 282 -42.37 0.94 37.36
N ASN A 283 -42.44 -0.19 38.06
CA ASN A 283 -43.46 -0.43 39.07
C ASN A 283 -43.02 -1.57 39.99
N SER A 284 -42.47 -1.17 41.12
CA SER A 284 -42.52 -1.86 42.41
C SER A 284 -42.62 -0.75 43.47
N PRO A 285 -43.21 -0.95 44.67
CA PRO A 285 -44.03 -2.06 45.16
C PRO A 285 -45.34 -1.56 45.81
N ALA A 286 -46.31 -2.45 46.05
CA ALA A 286 -47.38 -2.17 47.02
C ALA A 286 -47.66 -3.43 47.86
N SER A 287 -46.97 -3.52 49.00
CA SER A 287 -47.50 -4.22 50.17
C SER A 287 -48.57 -3.34 50.81
N VAL A 288 -49.74 -3.91 51.13
CA VAL A 288 -50.48 -3.76 52.41
C VAL A 288 -51.84 -4.49 52.33
N GLU A 289 -51.99 -5.41 53.28
CA GLU A 289 -53.18 -5.89 54.02
C GLU A 289 -54.53 -6.18 53.34
N GLY A 290 -55.03 -7.38 53.67
CA GLY A 290 -56.41 -7.54 54.15
C GLY A 290 -57.20 -8.65 53.47
N LYS A 291 -57.35 -9.80 54.16
CA LYS A 291 -58.66 -10.46 54.27
C LYS A 291 -58.70 -11.49 55.39
N LYS A 292 -59.84 -11.43 56.07
CA LYS A 292 -60.39 -12.31 57.11
C LYS A 292 -60.42 -13.77 56.70
#